data_AF-A0A7J2JRE2-F1
#
_entry.id   AF-A0A7J2JRE2-F1
#
_cell.length_a   1.000
_cell.length_b   1.000
_cell.length_c   1.000
_cell.angle_alpha   90.00
_cell.angle_beta   90.00
_cell.angle_gamma   90.00
#
_symmetry.space_group_name_H-M   'P 1'
#
loop_
_entity.id
_entity.type
_entity.pdbx_description
1 polymer ?
#
loop_
_entity_poly.entity_id
_entity_poly.type
_entity_poly.pdbx_seq_one_letter_code
_entity_poly.pdbx_strand_id
1 'polypeptide(L)' 'MRAVLDASAALKWFVREEESEEMRELLSRHLSGELELHSPEFLLVELANALRY' A
#
# COMPACT_ATOMS: atom_id res chain seq x y z
N MET A 1 -3.79 -12.46 -9.60
CA MET A 1 -4.20 -11.11 -10.09
C MET A 1 -3.03 -10.16 -9.89
N ARG A 2 -2.90 -9.08 -10.68
CA ARG A 2 -1.79 -8.12 -10.56
C ARG A 2 -2.31 -6.70 -10.40
N ALA A 3 -1.68 -5.92 -9.53
CA ALA A 3 -1.98 -4.51 -9.34
C ALA A 3 -0.70 -3.70 -9.10
N VAL A 4 -0.76 -2.41 -9.42
CA VAL A 4 0.29 -1.45 -9.08
C VAL A 4 -0.13 -0.73 -7.81
N LEU A 5 0.76 -0.69 -6.83
CA LEU A 5 0.60 -0.03 -5.54
C LEU A 5 1.17 1.39 -5.63
N ASP A 6 0.29 2.36 -5.46
CA ASP A 6 0.66 3.77 -5.28
C ASP A 6 1.06 4.06 -3.82
N ALA A 7 1.87 5.11 -3.60
CA ALA A 7 2.29 5.52 -2.27
C ALA A 7 1.12 5.90 -1.35
N SER A 8 0.07 6.55 -1.88
CA SER A 8 -1.14 6.90 -1.11
C SER A 8 -1.92 5.67 -0.64
N ALA A 9 -1.93 4.59 -1.44
CA ALA A 9 -2.55 3.33 -1.06
C ALA A 9 -1.73 2.61 0.03
N ALA A 10 -0.40 2.59 -0.11
CA ALA A 10 0.50 2.03 0.90
C ALA A 10 0.45 2.79 2.23
N LEU A 11 0.26 4.12 2.19
CA LEU A 11 0.15 4.99 3.36
C LEU A 11 -0.97 4.54 4.31
N LYS A 12 -2.12 4.14 3.76
CA LYS A 12 -3.31 3.65 4.49
C LYS A 12 -3.06 2.39 5.33
N TRP A 13 -1.92 1.69 5.14
CA TRP A 13 -1.52 0.61 6.05
C TRP A 13 -1.01 1.12 7.40
N PHE A 14 -0.49 2.35 7.44
CA PHE A 14 0.20 2.93 8.59
C PHE A 14 -0.65 4.00 9.30
N VAL A 15 -1.53 4.68 8.58
CA VAL A 15 -2.47 5.68 9.13
C VAL A 15 -3.90 5.18 9.05
N ARG A 16 -4.82 5.79 9.82
CA ARG A 16 -6.25 5.43 9.81
C ARG A 16 -7.07 6.48 9.07
N GLU A 17 -7.51 6.11 7.88
CA GLU A 17 -8.24 6.95 6.92
C GLU A 17 -9.36 6.14 6.24
N GLU A 18 -10.12 6.79 5.35
CA GLU A 18 -11.03 6.09 4.47
C GLU A 18 -10.27 5.00 3.68
N GLU A 19 -10.90 3.84 3.52
CA GLU A 19 -10.35 2.67 2.80
C GLU A 19 -9.18 1.94 3.48
N SER A 20 -8.86 2.23 4.74
CA SER A 20 -7.74 1.58 5.43
C SER A 20 -7.96 0.09 5.67
N GLU A 21 -9.20 -0.34 5.90
CA GLU A 21 -9.51 -1.77 6.10
C GLU A 21 -9.40 -2.55 4.79
N GLU A 22 -9.91 -1.98 3.71
CA GLU A 22 -9.81 -2.50 2.35
C GLU A 22 -8.34 -2.62 1.94
N MET A 23 -7.51 -1.62 2.27
CA MET A 23 -6.07 -1.71 2.00
C MET A 23 -5.38 -2.79 2.84
N ARG A 24 -5.77 -3.01 4.10
CA ARG A 24 -5.27 -4.13 4.91
C ARG A 24 -5.68 -5.48 4.34
N GLU A 25 -6.89 -5.59 3.79
CA GLU A 25 -7.33 -6.80 3.08
C GLU A 25 -6.46 -7.06 1.85
N LEU A 26 -6.17 -6.04 1.04
CA LEU A 26 -5.27 -6.17 -0.11
C LEU A 26 -3.86 -6.60 0.30
N LEU A 27 -3.33 -6.08 1.41
CA LEU A 27 -2.06 -6.53 1.96
C LEU A 27 -2.12 -8.00 2.38
N SER A 28 -3.17 -8.43 3.07
CA SER A 28 -3.38 -9.82 3.46
C SER A 28 -3.39 -10.75 2.24
N ARG A 29 -4.12 -10.38 1.19
CA ARG A 29 -4.19 -11.12 -0.09
C ARG A 29 -2.85 -11.13 -0.83
N HIS A 30 -2.04 -10.10 -0.67
CA HIS A 30 -0.68 -10.10 -1.19
C HIS A 30 0.22 -11.08 -0.44
N LEU A 31 0.16 -11.06 0.90
CA LEU A 31 0.93 -11.95 1.75
C LEU A 31 0.51 -13.43 1.61
N SER A 32 -0.76 -13.71 1.26
CA SER A 32 -1.24 -15.07 0.96
C SER A 32 -0.90 -15.55 -0.45
N GLY A 33 -0.39 -14.68 -1.33
CA GLY A 33 -0.03 -15.00 -2.72
C GLY A 33 -1.21 -14.92 -3.71
N GLU A 34 -2.38 -14.46 -3.29
CA GLU A 34 -3.55 -14.28 -4.17
C GLU A 34 -3.45 -13.03 -5.06
N LEU A 35 -2.70 -12.03 -4.60
CA LEU A 35 -2.47 -10.76 -5.28
C LEU A 35 -0.98 -10.46 -5.41
N GLU A 36 -0.51 -10.21 -6.62
CA GLU A 36 0.84 -9.71 -6.86
C GLU A 36 0.80 -8.17 -6.91
N LEU A 37 1.49 -7.52 -5.97
CA LEU A 37 1.63 -6.06 -5.92
C LEU A 37 2.99 -5.67 -6.51
N HIS A 38 2.97 -4.76 -7.47
CA HIS A 38 4.16 -4.09 -7.99
C HIS A 38 4.14 -2.63 -7.56
N SER A 39 5.31 -2.01 -7.41
CA SER A 39 5.39 -0.58 -7.12
C SER A 39 6.51 0.08 -7.92
N PRO A 40 6.41 1.39 -8.18
CA PRO A 40 7.54 2.17 -8.70
C PRO A 40 8.71 2.19 -7.72
N GLU A 41 9.92 2.41 -8.22
CA GLU A 41 11.14 2.51 -7.41
C GLU A 41 11.05 3.61 -6.33
N PHE A 42 10.24 4.64 -6.56
CA PHE A 42 10.05 5.77 -5.65
C PHE A 42 9.07 5.53 -4.50
N LEU A 43 8.40 4.38 -4.42
CA LEU A 43 7.39 4.10 -3.38
C LEU A 43 7.88 4.44 -1.98
N LEU A 44 9.09 4.01 -1.62
CA LEU A 44 9.65 4.22 -0.28
C LEU A 44 9.96 5.70 -0.02
N VAL A 45 10.38 6.45 -1.04
CA VAL A 45 10.69 7.89 -0.92
C VAL A 45 9.40 8.68 -0.69
N GLU A 46 8.35 8.39 -1.46
CA GLU A 46 7.06 9.06 -1.33
C GLU A 46 6.38 8.71 -0.01
N LEU A 47 6.39 7.42 0.38
CA LEU A 47 5.84 6.97 1.65
C LEU A 47 6.59 7.58 2.84
N ALA A 48 7.92 7.64 2.80
CA ALA A 48 8.71 8.28 3.85
C ALA A 48 8.43 9.78 3.95
N ASN A 49 8.25 10.46 2.81
CA ASN A 49 7.86 11.86 2.80
C ASN A 49 6.46 12.06 3.39
N ALA A 50 5.50 11.21 3.04
CA ALA A 50 4.13 11.29 3.54
C ALA A 50 4.05 11.02 5.05
N LEU A 51 4.71 9.98 5.56
CA LEU A 51 4.69 9.62 6.99
C LEU A 51 5.43 10.60 7.90
N ARG A 52 6.27 11.47 7.33
CA ARG A 52 6.97 12.50 8.10
C ARG A 52 6.04 13.63 8.54
N TYR A 53 4.96 13.86 7.82
CA TYR A 53 4.03 14.98 8.01
C TYR A 53 2.65 14.47 8.43
#